data_AF-A0A661JGZ9-F1
#
_entry.id   AF-A0A661JGZ9-F1
#
_cell.length_a   1.000
_cell.length_b   1.000
_cell.length_c   1.000
_cell.angle_alpha   90.00
_cell.angle_beta   90.00
_cell.angle_gamma   90.00
#
_symmetry.space_group_name_H-M   'P 1'
#
loop_
_entity.id
_entity.type
_entity.pdbx_description
1 polymer ?
#
loop_
_entity_poly.entity_id
_entity_poly.type
_entity_poly.pdbx_seq_one_letter_code
_entity_poly.pdbx_strand_id
1 'polypeptide(L)'
;MDNTILTVSELTYQIKTLLESNFPFIWVEGEISNLTLHSSGHYFFTLKDEKAQIRGVMFRYQAQHLKFRPEDGIKVVVRGRIGVYEPRGEYQILTDFIEPKGKGALQLAFEQTKKRLEAEGLFDPSLKKPLPLLPQKIAIITSPTGAAIRDMLRIIGQRFANLEIVIIPVRVQGAEAPEEIVVALELVDTLPDIDVVILGRGGGSIEDL
;
A
#
# COMPACT_ATOMS: atom_id res chain seq x y z
N MET A 1 34.80 -25.99 -30.67
CA MET A 1 34.62 -25.15 -29.47
C MET A 1 35.25 -23.82 -29.81
N ASP A 2 34.48 -22.73 -29.71
CA ASP A 2 35.06 -21.40 -29.86
C ASP A 2 36.03 -21.16 -28.70
N ASN A 3 37.31 -21.00 -29.00
CA ASN A 3 38.37 -20.71 -28.02
C ASN A 3 38.53 -19.20 -27.80
N THR A 4 37.44 -18.44 -27.94
CA THR A 4 37.47 -16.99 -27.72
C THR A 4 37.78 -16.69 -26.26
N ILE A 5 38.93 -16.06 -25.99
CA ILE A 5 39.34 -15.64 -24.66
C ILE A 5 38.68 -14.29 -24.37
N LEU A 6 37.81 -14.27 -23.36
CA LEU A 6 37.16 -13.04 -22.89
C LEU A 6 37.92 -12.45 -21.70
N THR A 7 37.99 -11.13 -21.66
CA THR A 7 38.33 -10.40 -20.43
C THR A 7 37.20 -10.53 -19.41
N VAL A 8 37.49 -10.28 -18.14
CA VAL A 8 36.48 -10.29 -17.06
C VAL A 8 35.34 -9.31 -17.34
N SER A 9 35.66 -8.13 -17.88
CA SER A 9 34.67 -7.11 -18.23
C SER A 9 33.76 -7.56 -19.37
N GLU A 10 34.31 -8.18 -20.42
CA GLU A 10 33.52 -8.73 -21.54
C GLU A 10 32.60 -9.86 -21.07
N LEU A 11 33.10 -10.79 -20.25
CA LEU A 11 32.28 -11.86 -19.69
C LEU A 11 31.15 -11.29 -18.82
N THR A 12 31.46 -10.34 -17.93
CA THR A 12 30.46 -9.71 -17.05
C THR A 12 29.39 -8.97 -17.84
N TYR A 13 29.79 -8.25 -18.89
CA TYR A 13 28.87 -7.55 -19.78
C TYR A 13 27.95 -8.53 -20.53
N GLN A 14 28.49 -9.67 -20.99
CA GLN A 14 27.68 -10.72 -21.62
C GLN A 14 26.67 -11.33 -20.64
N ILE A 15 27.09 -11.64 -19.40
CA ILE A 15 26.21 -12.16 -18.34
C ILE A 15 25.10 -11.15 -18.04
N LYS A 16 25.45 -9.87 -17.86
CA LYS A 16 24.49 -8.79 -17.66
C LYS A 16 23.45 -8.75 -18.76
N THR A 17 23.89 -8.71 -20.01
CA THR A 17 23.01 -8.64 -21.19
C THR A 17 22.06 -9.84 -21.22
N LEU A 18 22.57 -11.03 -20.92
CA LEU A 18 21.77 -12.25 -20.88
C LEU A 18 20.72 -12.21 -19.76
N LEU A 19 21.10 -11.82 -18.55
CA LEU A 19 20.17 -11.75 -17.41
C LEU A 19 19.11 -10.66 -17.61
N GLU A 20 19.52 -9.46 -18.01
CA GLU A 20 18.59 -8.33 -18.24
C GLU A 20 17.59 -8.64 -19.36
N SER A 21 18.01 -9.37 -20.39
CA SER A 21 17.12 -9.76 -21.50
C SER A 21 16.14 -10.88 -21.12
N ASN A 22 16.57 -11.84 -20.29
CA ASN A 22 15.73 -12.98 -19.90
C ASN A 22 14.78 -12.67 -18.73
N PHE A 23 15.11 -11.68 -17.89
CA PHE A 23 14.32 -11.31 -16.71
C PHE A 23 13.97 -9.80 -16.70
N PRO A 24 13.27 -9.30 -17.73
CA PRO A 24 13.01 -7.87 -17.88
C PRO A 24 12.06 -7.31 -16.82
N PHE A 25 11.07 -8.09 -16.36
CA PHE A 25 10.19 -7.78 -15.24
C PHE A 25 9.78 -9.06 -14.54
N ILE A 26 10.06 -9.17 -13.25
CA ILE A 26 9.79 -10.36 -12.46
C ILE A 26 9.15 -10.02 -11.12
N TRP A 27 8.44 -11.01 -10.59
CA TRP A 27 7.93 -11.02 -9.22
C TRP A 27 8.70 -12.06 -8.43
N VAL A 28 9.19 -11.68 -7.25
CA VAL A 28 9.97 -12.55 -6.37
C VAL A 28 9.44 -12.43 -4.96
N GLU A 29 9.27 -13.56 -4.31
CA GLU A 29 8.92 -13.62 -2.90
C GLU A 29 10.16 -13.89 -2.06
N GLY A 30 10.23 -13.28 -0.88
CA GLY A 30 11.24 -13.63 0.11
C GLY A 30 11.08 -12.83 1.39
N GLU A 31 11.98 -13.08 2.33
CA GLU A 31 12.13 -12.31 3.56
C GLU A 31 13.20 -11.23 3.38
N ILE A 32 12.91 -10.01 3.83
CA ILE A 32 13.89 -8.93 3.87
C ILE A 32 14.88 -9.20 5.01
N SER A 33 16.17 -9.03 4.72
CA SER A 33 17.25 -9.05 5.71
C SER A 33 18.34 -8.05 5.34
N ASN A 34 19.17 -7.66 6.32
CA ASN A 34 20.25 -6.68 6.14
C ASN A 34 19.78 -5.35 5.52
N LEU A 35 18.57 -4.91 5.88
CA LEU A 35 17.99 -3.69 5.35
C LEU A 35 18.78 -2.45 5.80
N THR A 36 19.20 -1.64 4.85
CA THR A 36 19.88 -0.36 5.07
C THR A 36 19.19 0.74 4.28
N LEU A 37 18.78 1.81 4.98
CA LEU A 37 18.37 3.07 4.34
C LEU A 37 19.60 3.97 4.19
N HIS A 38 20.05 4.15 2.96
CA HIS A 38 21.18 5.04 2.66
C HIS A 38 20.77 6.51 2.79
N SER A 39 21.72 7.40 3.04
CA SER A 39 21.48 8.86 3.19
C SER A 39 20.86 9.51 1.95
N SER A 40 21.04 8.91 0.77
CA SER A 40 20.38 9.32 -0.48
C SER A 40 18.91 8.92 -0.59
N GLY A 41 18.37 8.19 0.40
CA GLY A 41 17.01 7.70 0.43
C GLY A 41 16.78 6.39 -0.34
N HIS A 42 17.83 5.64 -0.67
CA HIS A 42 17.72 4.32 -1.29
C HIS A 42 17.68 3.23 -0.23
N TYR A 43 16.84 2.22 -0.44
CA TYR A 43 16.90 1.00 0.34
C TYR A 43 17.81 -0.02 -0.33
N PHE A 44 18.72 -0.57 0.45
CA PHE A 44 19.49 -1.75 0.10
C PHE A 44 19.09 -2.87 1.05
N PHE A 45 18.85 -4.06 0.52
CA PHE A 45 18.47 -5.21 1.33
C PHE A 45 18.94 -6.51 0.69
N THR A 46 18.81 -7.59 1.43
CA THR A 46 18.90 -8.95 0.93
C THR A 46 17.51 -9.55 0.97
N LEU A 47 17.01 -10.01 -0.17
CA LEU A 47 15.81 -10.83 -0.26
C LEU A 47 16.23 -12.30 -0.24
N LYS A 48 15.72 -13.08 0.71
CA LYS A 48 16.11 -14.48 0.89
C LYS A 48 14.90 -15.41 1.04
N ASP A 49 15.10 -16.66 0.64
CA ASP A 49 14.24 -17.79 1.03
C ASP A 49 15.08 -18.82 1.82
N GLU A 50 14.61 -20.05 1.92
CA GLU A 50 15.32 -21.12 2.66
C GLU A 50 16.63 -21.58 1.99
N LYS A 51 16.79 -21.34 0.69
CA LYS A 51 17.88 -21.93 -0.13
C LYS A 51 18.74 -20.89 -0.83
N ALA A 52 18.21 -19.70 -1.10
CA ALA A 52 18.83 -18.70 -1.94
C ALA A 52 18.62 -17.29 -1.38
N GLN A 53 19.47 -16.38 -1.83
CA GLN A 53 19.37 -14.96 -1.54
C GLN A 53 19.78 -14.13 -2.76
N ILE A 54 19.25 -12.92 -2.85
CA ILE A 54 19.60 -11.93 -3.87
C ILE A 54 19.68 -10.54 -3.23
N ARG A 55 20.60 -9.71 -3.72
CA ARG A 55 20.67 -8.29 -3.35
C ARG A 55 19.49 -7.55 -3.96
N GLY A 56 18.77 -6.78 -3.15
CA GLY A 56 17.71 -5.89 -3.55
C GLY A 56 18.11 -4.43 -3.41
N VAL A 57 17.77 -3.63 -4.41
CA VAL A 57 17.93 -2.17 -4.39
C VAL A 57 16.60 -1.54 -4.75
N MET A 58 16.11 -0.64 -3.90
CA MET A 58 14.95 0.20 -4.21
C MET A 58 15.39 1.66 -4.19
N PHE A 59 15.33 2.30 -5.35
CA PHE A 59 15.71 3.71 -5.46
C PHE A 59 14.70 4.61 -4.76
N ARG A 60 15.15 5.83 -4.45
CA ARG A 60 14.41 6.79 -3.62
C ARG A 60 13.03 7.10 -4.20
N TYR A 61 12.96 7.27 -5.51
CA TYR A 61 11.72 7.59 -6.20
C TYR A 61 10.64 6.53 -5.95
N GLN A 62 10.99 5.25 -6.03
CA GLN A 62 10.07 4.15 -5.74
C GLN A 62 9.81 4.05 -4.23
N ALA A 63 10.85 4.21 -3.40
CA ALA A 63 10.74 4.13 -1.95
C ALA A 63 9.74 5.13 -1.36
N GLN A 64 9.60 6.33 -1.94
CA GLN A 64 8.64 7.35 -1.51
C GLN A 64 7.17 6.94 -1.69
N HIS A 65 6.88 5.97 -2.56
CA HIS A 65 5.52 5.48 -2.81
C HIS A 65 5.16 4.25 -1.95
N LEU A 66 6.07 3.80 -1.08
CA LEU A 66 5.79 2.69 -0.17
C LEU A 66 4.73 3.10 0.87
N LYS A 67 3.70 2.26 1.00
CA LYS A 67 2.63 2.44 1.98
C LYS A 67 2.99 1.96 3.39
N PHE A 68 4.15 1.31 3.53
CA PHE A 68 4.67 0.78 4.78
C PHE A 68 6.19 0.98 4.83
N ARG A 69 6.78 0.81 6.02
CA ARG A 69 8.23 0.90 6.17
C ARG A 69 8.83 -0.50 6.10
N PRO A 70 9.69 -0.82 5.13
CA PRO A 70 10.40 -2.09 5.11
C PRO A 70 11.22 -2.24 6.40
N GLU A 71 11.24 -3.45 6.95
CA GLU A 71 12.04 -3.85 8.10
C GLU A 71 12.57 -5.27 7.88
N ASP A 72 13.65 -5.61 8.59
CA ASP A 72 14.18 -6.98 8.56
C ASP A 72 13.18 -7.98 9.14
N GLY A 73 13.15 -9.18 8.57
CA GLY A 73 12.26 -10.28 8.97
C GLY A 73 10.86 -10.23 8.34
N ILE A 74 10.52 -9.17 7.60
CA ILE A 74 9.24 -9.10 6.89
C ILE A 74 9.30 -9.95 5.63
N LYS A 75 8.35 -10.89 5.48
CA LYS A 75 8.08 -11.56 4.21
C LYS A 75 7.38 -10.61 3.27
N VAL A 76 7.89 -10.50 2.05
CA VAL A 76 7.40 -9.58 1.02
C VAL A 76 7.31 -10.29 -0.33
N VAL A 77 6.47 -9.73 -1.18
CA VAL A 77 6.52 -9.93 -2.63
C VAL A 77 7.09 -8.65 -3.23
N VAL A 78 8.10 -8.78 -4.07
CA VAL A 78 8.74 -7.66 -4.78
C VAL A 78 8.53 -7.79 -6.27
N ARG A 79 8.31 -6.66 -6.95
CA ARG A 79 8.36 -6.57 -8.41
C ARG A 79 9.57 -5.74 -8.81
N GLY A 80 10.32 -6.22 -9.80
CA GLY A 80 11.48 -5.48 -10.26
C GLY A 80 12.12 -6.11 -11.49
N ARG A 81 13.36 -5.71 -11.74
CA ARG A 81 14.16 -6.11 -12.88
C ARG A 81 15.49 -6.64 -12.40
N ILE A 82 16.00 -7.69 -13.03
CA ILE A 82 17.35 -8.16 -12.74
C ILE A 82 18.35 -7.22 -13.39
N GLY A 83 19.41 -6.89 -12.67
CA GLY A 83 20.57 -6.19 -13.21
C GLY A 83 21.85 -6.77 -12.61
N VAL A 84 23.00 -6.39 -13.17
CA VAL A 84 24.32 -6.78 -12.65
C VAL A 84 25.09 -5.55 -12.23
N TYR A 85 25.58 -5.53 -11.00
CA TYR A 85 26.53 -4.54 -10.53
C TYR A 85 27.92 -4.89 -11.06
N GLU A 86 28.21 -4.40 -12.26
CA GLU A 86 29.42 -4.73 -13.04
C GLU A 86 30.73 -4.66 -12.25
N PRO A 87 31.00 -3.67 -11.37
CA PRO A 87 32.26 -3.62 -10.62
C PRO A 87 32.50 -4.84 -9.72
N ARG A 88 31.45 -5.57 -9.33
CA ARG A 88 31.55 -6.79 -8.50
C ARG A 88 31.04 -8.06 -9.19
N GLY A 89 30.44 -7.94 -10.38
CA GLY A 89 29.78 -9.07 -11.05
C GLY A 89 28.61 -9.66 -10.25
N GLU A 90 28.05 -8.92 -9.30
CA GLU A 90 26.92 -9.37 -8.47
C GLU A 90 25.60 -9.07 -9.19
N TYR A 91 24.75 -10.08 -9.39
CA TYR A 91 23.40 -9.85 -9.86
C TYR A 91 22.48 -9.42 -8.70
N GLN A 92 21.54 -8.55 -9.01
CA GLN A 92 20.65 -7.92 -8.04
C GLN A 92 19.28 -7.66 -8.65
N ILE A 93 18.28 -7.48 -7.80
CA ILE A 93 16.94 -7.03 -8.20
C ILE A 93 16.78 -5.52 -7.94
N LEU A 94 16.60 -4.77 -9.01
CA LEU A 94 16.18 -3.37 -8.97
C LEU A 94 14.67 -3.36 -8.77
N THR A 95 14.25 -3.03 -7.54
CA THR A 95 12.87 -3.21 -7.09
C THR A 95 12.05 -1.95 -7.34
N ASP A 96 10.95 -2.12 -8.04
CA ASP A 96 10.00 -1.07 -8.37
C ASP A 96 8.80 -1.02 -7.41
N PHE A 97 8.48 -2.16 -6.80
CA PHE A 97 7.34 -2.33 -5.90
C PHE A 97 7.64 -3.40 -4.85
N ILE A 98 7.17 -3.19 -3.62
CA ILE A 98 7.27 -4.14 -2.50
C ILE A 98 5.92 -4.15 -1.79
N GLU A 99 5.41 -5.33 -1.49
CA GLU A 99 4.24 -5.52 -0.63
C GLU A 99 4.49 -6.60 0.44
N PRO A 100 3.99 -6.42 1.68
CA PRO A 100 4.07 -7.45 2.70
C PRO A 100 3.27 -8.70 2.30
N LYS A 101 3.82 -9.89 2.58
CA LYS A 101 3.16 -11.17 2.33
C LYS A 101 2.74 -11.85 3.63
N GLY A 102 1.45 -12.15 3.72
CA GLY A 102 0.85 -12.94 4.79
C GLY A 102 0.33 -12.11 5.96
N LYS A 103 -0.55 -12.73 6.78
CA LYS A 103 -1.33 -12.03 7.82
C LYS A 103 -0.47 -11.29 8.85
N GLY A 104 0.62 -11.90 9.31
CA GLY A 104 1.52 -11.26 10.28
C GLY A 104 2.25 -10.04 9.71
N ALA A 105 2.66 -10.11 8.44
CA ALA A 105 3.33 -9.02 7.75
C ALA A 105 2.37 -7.85 7.45
N LEU A 106 1.12 -8.16 7.07
CA LEU A 106 0.05 -7.18 6.89
C LEU A 106 -0.31 -6.50 8.22
N GLN A 107 -0.41 -7.26 9.31
CA GLN A 107 -0.66 -6.69 10.64
C GLN A 107 0.46 -5.74 11.06
N LEU A 108 1.73 -6.10 10.81
CA LEU A 108 2.86 -5.24 11.12
C LEU A 108 2.81 -3.94 10.30
N ALA A 109 2.53 -4.02 9.00
CA ALA A 109 2.37 -2.84 8.15
C ALA A 109 1.20 -1.94 8.62
N PHE A 110 0.08 -2.53 9.02
CA PHE A 110 -1.04 -1.79 9.61
C PHE A 110 -0.64 -1.03 10.88
N GLU A 111 0.06 -1.70 11.81
CA GLU A 111 0.54 -1.07 13.05
C GLU A 111 1.54 0.07 12.78
N GLN A 112 2.43 -0.09 11.80
CA GLN A 112 3.36 0.97 11.39
C GLN A 112 2.61 2.18 10.84
N THR A 113 1.64 1.96 9.93
CA THR A 113 0.85 3.04 9.33
C THR A 113 0.02 3.75 10.39
N LYS A 114 -0.61 3.01 11.31
CA LYS A 114 -1.33 3.59 12.44
C LYS A 114 -0.44 4.48 13.30
N LYS A 115 0.72 4.00 13.72
CA LYS A 115 1.69 4.79 14.52
C LYS A 115 2.15 6.06 13.80
N ARG A 116 2.37 5.99 12.47
CA ARG A 116 2.72 7.17 11.68
C ARG A 116 1.61 8.21 11.69
N LEU A 117 0.36 7.80 11.42
CA LEU A 117 -0.79 8.69 11.42
C LEU A 117 -1.09 9.26 12.83
N GLU A 118 -0.83 8.48 13.89
CA GLU A 118 -0.87 8.95 15.28
C GLU A 118 0.19 10.04 15.53
N ALA A 119 1.42 9.84 15.08
CA ALA A 119 2.50 10.82 15.21
C ALA A 119 2.24 12.11 14.41
N GLU A 120 1.49 12.02 13.30
CA GLU A 120 1.01 13.18 12.53
C GLU A 120 -0.14 13.94 13.23
N GLY A 121 -0.62 13.44 14.38
CA GLY A 121 -1.68 14.08 15.16
C GLY A 121 -3.08 13.89 14.59
N LEU A 122 -3.26 13.05 13.55
CA LEU A 122 -4.53 12.89 12.85
C LEU A 122 -5.62 12.23 13.71
N PHE A 123 -5.26 11.63 14.83
CA PHE A 123 -6.20 11.03 15.79
C PHE A 123 -6.38 11.84 17.08
N ASP A 124 -5.84 13.06 17.15
CA ASP A 124 -5.94 13.91 18.32
C ASP A 124 -7.42 14.10 18.73
N PRO A 125 -7.81 13.77 19.98
CA PRO A 125 -9.17 13.96 20.45
C PRO A 125 -9.69 15.39 20.30
N SER A 126 -8.83 16.40 20.31
CA SER A 126 -9.18 17.81 20.13
C SER A 126 -9.69 18.14 18.72
N LEU A 127 -9.33 17.33 17.71
CA LEU A 127 -9.85 17.47 16.34
C LEU A 127 -11.25 16.88 16.18
N LYS A 128 -11.72 16.09 17.15
CA LYS A 128 -13.03 15.42 17.05
C LYS A 128 -14.16 16.38 17.38
N LYS A 129 -15.11 16.50 16.46
CA LYS A 129 -16.37 17.21 16.69
C LYS A 129 -17.33 16.32 17.50
N PRO A 130 -18.06 16.86 18.49
CA PRO A 130 -19.08 16.10 19.19
C PRO A 130 -20.20 15.72 18.21
N LEU A 131 -20.70 14.49 18.33
CA LEU A 131 -21.84 14.05 17.53
C LEU A 131 -23.15 14.60 18.11
N PRO A 132 -24.11 15.02 17.27
CA PRO A 132 -25.43 15.41 17.73
C PRO A 132 -26.17 14.22 18.35
N LEU A 133 -26.95 14.48 19.39
CA LEU A 133 -27.73 13.44 20.09
C LEU A 133 -28.83 12.82 19.21
N LEU A 134 -29.45 13.64 18.35
CA LEU A 134 -30.56 13.26 17.48
C LEU A 134 -30.38 13.91 16.10
N PRO A 135 -29.52 13.34 15.22
CA PRO A 135 -29.45 13.82 13.85
C PRO A 135 -30.82 13.70 13.18
N GLN A 136 -31.15 14.65 12.31
CA GLN A 136 -32.35 14.66 11.47
C GLN A 136 -32.01 14.37 10.02
N LYS A 137 -30.82 14.75 9.56
CA LYS A 137 -30.36 14.49 8.19
C LYS A 137 -28.90 14.04 8.18
N ILE A 138 -28.65 12.92 7.51
CA ILE A 138 -27.31 12.34 7.41
C ILE A 138 -26.88 12.15 5.95
N ALA A 139 -25.59 12.31 5.71
CA ALA A 139 -24.97 11.92 4.44
C ALA A 139 -24.23 10.59 4.62
N ILE A 140 -24.48 9.61 3.75
CA ILE A 140 -23.78 8.33 3.72
C ILE A 140 -22.90 8.29 2.46
N ILE A 141 -21.59 8.33 2.66
CA ILE A 141 -20.58 8.19 1.61
C ILE A 141 -20.13 6.73 1.59
N THR A 142 -20.49 5.97 0.56
CA THR A 142 -20.18 4.53 0.48
C THR A 142 -20.31 3.97 -0.94
N SER A 143 -19.90 2.72 -1.14
CA SER A 143 -20.11 2.03 -2.42
C SER A 143 -21.59 1.68 -2.64
N PRO A 144 -22.16 1.99 -3.83
CA PRO A 144 -23.57 1.76 -4.13
C PRO A 144 -23.94 0.27 -4.20
N THR A 145 -22.96 -0.62 -4.42
CA THR A 145 -23.19 -2.06 -4.62
C THR A 145 -22.94 -2.89 -3.35
N GLY A 146 -22.41 -2.29 -2.28
CA GLY A 146 -21.99 -3.01 -1.07
C GLY A 146 -23.14 -3.50 -0.19
N ALA A 147 -22.91 -4.56 0.59
CA ALA A 147 -23.84 -4.97 1.65
C ALA A 147 -23.96 -3.90 2.76
N ALA A 148 -22.89 -3.14 2.99
CA ALA A 148 -22.82 -2.13 4.04
C ALA A 148 -23.91 -1.05 3.93
N ILE A 149 -24.21 -0.54 2.73
CA ILE A 149 -25.28 0.45 2.57
C ILE A 149 -26.65 -0.14 2.92
N ARG A 150 -26.92 -1.39 2.51
CA ARG A 150 -28.17 -2.08 2.85
C ARG A 150 -28.31 -2.29 4.36
N ASP A 151 -27.21 -2.65 5.03
CA ASP A 151 -27.20 -2.81 6.48
C ASP A 151 -27.41 -1.50 7.22
N MET A 152 -26.74 -0.41 6.81
CA MET A 152 -26.94 0.91 7.38
C MET A 152 -28.39 1.38 7.22
N LEU A 153 -28.94 1.31 5.99
CA LEU A 153 -30.33 1.71 5.72
C LEU A 153 -31.33 0.86 6.51
N ARG A 154 -31.10 -0.44 6.64
CA ARG A 154 -31.96 -1.34 7.44
C ARG A 154 -31.94 -0.96 8.93
N ILE A 155 -30.75 -0.76 9.51
CA ILE A 155 -30.61 -0.42 10.93
C ILE A 155 -31.22 0.95 11.23
N ILE A 156 -30.98 1.94 10.36
CA ILE A 156 -31.54 3.28 10.50
C ILE A 156 -33.06 3.23 10.39
N GLY A 157 -33.61 2.56 9.37
CA GLY A 157 -35.06 2.45 9.21
C GLY A 157 -35.77 1.76 10.37
N GLN A 158 -35.11 0.83 11.06
CA GLN A 158 -35.65 0.16 12.25
C GLN A 158 -35.64 1.04 13.52
N ARG A 159 -34.69 1.98 13.63
CA ARG A 159 -34.48 2.77 14.86
C ARG A 159 -34.96 4.22 14.77
N PHE A 160 -34.91 4.82 13.57
CA PHE A 160 -35.13 6.24 13.33
C PHE A 160 -35.81 6.45 11.98
N ALA A 161 -37.11 6.13 11.88
CA ALA A 161 -37.87 6.18 10.62
C ALA A 161 -38.01 7.59 10.01
N ASN A 162 -37.80 8.65 10.80
CA ASN A 162 -37.98 10.05 10.37
C ASN A 162 -36.65 10.71 9.93
N LEU A 163 -35.56 9.95 9.82
CA LEU A 163 -34.25 10.46 9.43
C LEU A 163 -34.17 10.65 7.91
N GLU A 164 -33.78 11.84 7.45
CA GLU A 164 -33.46 12.08 6.06
C GLU A 164 -32.06 11.53 5.74
N ILE A 165 -31.93 10.79 4.63
CA ILE A 165 -30.68 10.13 4.24
C ILE A 165 -30.31 10.57 2.84
N VAL A 166 -29.13 11.19 2.72
CA VAL A 166 -28.48 11.48 1.44
C VAL A 166 -27.42 10.43 1.19
N ILE A 167 -27.47 9.75 0.03
CA ILE A 167 -26.45 8.75 -0.33
C ILE A 167 -25.54 9.34 -1.40
N ILE A 168 -24.24 9.34 -1.13
CA ILE A 168 -23.21 9.79 -2.07
C ILE A 168 -22.37 8.58 -2.46
N PRO A 169 -22.56 8.04 -3.67
CA PRO A 169 -21.88 6.84 -4.10
C PRO A 169 -20.41 7.12 -4.42
N VAL A 170 -19.49 6.39 -3.79
CA VAL A 170 -18.05 6.44 -4.08
C VAL A 170 -17.42 5.05 -4.04
N ARG A 171 -16.26 4.91 -4.66
CA ARG A 171 -15.35 3.79 -4.40
C ARG A 171 -14.70 3.99 -3.03
N VAL A 172 -14.79 2.94 -2.24
CA VAL A 172 -14.28 2.90 -0.85
C VAL A 172 -13.02 2.03 -0.72
N GLN A 173 -12.51 1.56 -1.85
CA GLN A 173 -11.30 0.73 -1.97
C GLN A 173 -10.66 0.93 -3.35
N GLY A 174 -9.37 0.63 -3.45
CA GLY A 174 -8.60 0.80 -4.68
C GLY A 174 -7.92 2.17 -4.79
N ALA A 175 -7.10 2.35 -5.83
CA ALA A 175 -6.26 3.53 -6.01
C ALA A 175 -7.06 4.83 -6.22
N GLU A 176 -8.27 4.73 -6.77
CA GLU A 176 -9.12 5.88 -7.09
C GLU A 176 -10.02 6.31 -5.92
N ALA A 177 -10.10 5.52 -4.83
CA ALA A 177 -10.95 5.81 -3.70
C ALA A 177 -10.61 7.12 -2.96
N PRO A 178 -9.33 7.47 -2.68
CA PRO A 178 -9.02 8.67 -1.92
C PRO A 178 -9.55 9.95 -2.58
N GLU A 179 -9.34 10.12 -3.88
CA GLU A 179 -9.79 11.31 -4.61
C GLU A 179 -11.32 11.41 -4.64
N GLU A 180 -12.01 10.29 -4.89
CA GLU A 180 -13.48 10.27 -4.85
C GLU A 180 -14.06 10.59 -3.47
N ILE A 181 -13.43 10.08 -2.40
CA ILE A 181 -13.87 10.35 -1.03
C ILE A 181 -13.70 11.84 -0.71
N VAL A 182 -12.59 12.46 -1.12
CA VAL A 182 -12.35 13.90 -0.93
C VAL A 182 -13.42 14.72 -1.65
N VAL A 183 -13.68 14.44 -2.92
CA VAL A 183 -14.72 15.13 -3.70
C VAL A 183 -16.11 14.94 -3.10
N ALA A 184 -16.42 13.75 -2.57
CA ALA A 184 -17.68 13.49 -1.89
C ALA A 184 -17.82 14.27 -0.58
N LEU A 185 -16.74 14.41 0.21
CA LEU A 185 -16.75 15.24 1.42
C LEU A 185 -16.94 16.72 1.08
N GLU A 186 -16.25 17.22 0.05
CA GLU A 186 -16.44 18.59 -0.44
C GLU A 186 -17.88 18.83 -0.91
N LEU A 187 -18.49 17.84 -1.60
CA LEU A 187 -19.90 17.91 -1.99
C LEU A 187 -20.82 18.00 -0.77
N VAL A 188 -20.57 17.20 0.27
CA VAL A 188 -21.37 17.25 1.51
C VAL A 188 -21.32 18.64 2.15
N ASP A 189 -20.15 19.28 2.18
CA ASP A 189 -20.00 20.62 2.75
C ASP A 189 -20.83 21.69 2.01
N THR A 190 -21.25 21.43 0.77
CA THR A 190 -22.16 22.32 0.01
C THR A 190 -23.65 22.06 0.26
N LEU A 191 -24.00 20.93 0.88
CA LEU A 191 -25.39 20.56 1.12
C LEU A 191 -25.89 21.20 2.43
N PRO A 192 -27.08 21.83 2.42
CA PRO A 192 -27.65 22.40 3.63
C PRO A 192 -28.13 21.30 4.59
N ASP A 193 -28.00 21.60 5.88
CA ASP A 193 -28.59 20.88 7.01
C ASP A 193 -28.10 19.43 7.18
N ILE A 194 -26.86 19.09 6.78
CA ILE A 194 -26.27 17.77 7.09
C ILE A 194 -25.74 17.76 8.54
N ASP A 195 -26.34 16.94 9.40
CA ASP A 195 -25.95 16.83 10.81
C ASP A 195 -24.73 15.91 11.01
N VAL A 196 -24.68 14.82 10.25
CA VAL A 196 -23.65 13.77 10.38
C VAL A 196 -23.31 13.20 9.02
N VAL A 197 -22.01 12.94 8.81
CA VAL A 197 -21.49 12.21 7.65
C VAL A 197 -21.03 10.83 8.11
N ILE A 198 -21.52 9.80 7.43
CA ILE A 198 -21.08 8.41 7.61
C ILE A 198 -20.27 8.03 6.38
N LEU A 199 -18.95 7.95 6.53
CA LEU A 199 -18.07 7.33 5.54
C LEU A 199 -17.94 5.85 5.89
N GLY A 200 -18.47 4.98 5.03
CA GLY A 200 -18.54 3.54 5.31
C GLY A 200 -17.93 2.70 4.20
N ARG A 201 -17.01 1.79 4.55
CA ARG A 201 -16.52 0.74 3.65
C ARG A 201 -17.22 -0.59 3.94
N GLY A 202 -17.60 -1.35 2.91
CA GLY A 202 -18.06 -2.73 3.07
C GLY A 202 -16.89 -3.72 3.03
N GLY A 203 -16.96 -4.81 3.81
CA GLY A 203 -15.91 -5.83 3.90
C GLY A 203 -15.15 -5.73 5.22
N GLY A 204 -15.53 -6.60 6.16
CA GLY A 204 -15.02 -6.62 7.54
C GLY A 204 -13.84 -7.55 7.78
N SER A 205 -13.14 -8.02 6.74
CA SER A 205 -11.92 -8.79 6.95
C SER A 205 -10.74 -7.85 7.17
N ILE A 206 -9.91 -8.16 8.16
CA ILE A 206 -8.57 -7.57 8.32
C ILE A 206 -7.71 -7.82 7.07
N GLU A 207 -8.02 -8.84 6.28
CA GLU A 207 -7.35 -9.11 5.00
C GLU A 207 -7.69 -8.08 3.92
N ASP A 208 -8.81 -7.36 4.06
CA ASP A 208 -9.21 -6.30 3.15
C ASP A 208 -8.63 -4.94 3.58
N LEU A 209 -8.01 -4.82 4.76
CA LEU A 209 -7.51 -3.56 5.34
C LEU A 209 -6.18 -3.11 4.74
#